data_AF-A0A9D5LTD5-F1
#
_entry.id   AF-A0A9D5LTD5-F1
#
_cell.length_a   1.000
_cell.length_b   1.000
_cell.length_c   1.000
_cell.angle_alpha   90.00
_cell.angle_beta   90.00
_cell.angle_gamma   90.00
#
_symmetry.space_group_name_H-M   'P 1'
#
loop_
_entity.id
_entity.type
_entity.pdbx_description
1 polymer ?
#
loop_
_entity_poly.entity_id
_entity_poly.type
_entity_poly.pdbx_seq_one_letter_code
_entity_poly.pdbx_strand_id
1 'polypeptide(L)'
;MSNNDKIKSIATSFRVSLGFPQVLSKTGSELLFDSDLFTALFRERFGITSEYKDAFNAAFRDVTEGEGNEITKINSVISSALLPLLVFYKLYRPQKGESITIKIEKETKIEKETIKFNRAFFEVQNHVITPNRPSCVDVALVSEDEDTILYLESKLTEMFEDTTDHKEYGSSYKSLYEKPGIIRALKENGIKIKGGTSSLVLLSEPQYLEGVKQTISHLIGLVRGPVEAKDQMDYISAYKKAKRFIYLPIRYDTSEVLKDQTDESSRFATLYSNVIGSHRNEIIKDIQEWVKNKWPKTNCDKMINIQSSILTYQELIHANPNWLDPKVKIFYGL
;
A
#
# COMPACT_ATOMS: atom_id res chain seq x y z
N MET A 1 3.54 11.98 -23.89
CA MET A 1 2.90 10.66 -23.80
C MET A 1 1.71 10.80 -22.87
N SER A 2 0.51 10.33 -23.23
CA SER A 2 -0.65 10.38 -22.31
C SER A 2 -0.48 9.39 -21.16
N ASN A 3 -1.22 9.53 -20.05
CA ASN A 3 -1.15 8.58 -18.93
C ASN A 3 -1.51 7.15 -19.37
N ASN A 4 -2.50 7.01 -20.25
CA ASN A 4 -2.87 5.71 -20.81
C ASN A 4 -1.74 5.07 -21.63
N ASP A 5 -0.99 5.87 -22.39
CA ASP A 5 0.16 5.37 -23.15
C ASP A 5 1.31 4.95 -22.21
N LYS A 6 1.53 5.71 -21.12
CA LYS A 6 2.50 5.36 -20.08
C LYS A 6 2.16 4.03 -19.42
N ILE A 7 0.90 3.84 -19.02
CA ILE A 7 0.41 2.58 -18.42
C ILE A 7 0.62 1.40 -19.39
N LYS A 8 0.27 1.57 -20.67
CA LYS A 8 0.50 0.54 -21.70
C LYS A 8 1.98 0.22 -21.89
N SER A 9 2.85 1.25 -21.84
CA SER A 9 4.30 1.06 -21.90
C SER A 9 4.82 0.25 -20.72
N ILE A 10 4.33 0.53 -19.51
CA ILE A 10 4.67 -0.24 -18.31
C ILE A 10 4.22 -1.69 -18.44
N ALA A 11 2.96 -1.93 -18.80
CA ALA A 11 2.42 -3.28 -18.99
C ALA A 11 3.21 -4.06 -20.06
N THR A 12 3.49 -3.42 -21.20
CA THR A 12 4.26 -4.02 -22.30
C THR A 12 5.66 -4.38 -21.84
N SER A 13 6.32 -3.51 -21.07
CA SER A 13 7.66 -3.78 -20.52
C SER A 13 7.66 -5.05 -19.69
N PHE A 14 6.78 -5.16 -18.69
CA PHE A 14 6.68 -6.33 -17.82
C PHE A 14 6.39 -7.62 -18.59
N ARG A 15 5.42 -7.57 -19.52
CA ARG A 15 5.07 -8.73 -20.35
C ARG A 15 6.27 -9.21 -21.19
N VAL A 16 6.97 -8.29 -21.84
CA VAL A 16 8.10 -8.63 -22.73
C VAL A 16 9.30 -9.14 -21.94
N SER A 17 9.54 -8.67 -20.71
CA SER A 17 10.67 -9.10 -19.88
C SER A 17 10.78 -10.61 -19.69
N LEU A 18 9.65 -11.33 -19.60
CA LEU A 18 9.62 -12.78 -19.51
C LEU A 18 9.12 -13.48 -20.79
N GLY A 19 9.00 -12.74 -21.90
CA GLY A 19 8.54 -13.27 -23.19
C GLY A 19 7.10 -13.79 -23.16
N PHE A 20 6.23 -13.19 -22.34
CA PHE A 20 4.86 -13.65 -22.22
C PHE A 20 4.02 -13.28 -23.45
N PRO A 21 3.11 -14.18 -23.90
CA PRO A 21 2.18 -13.86 -24.96
C PRO A 21 1.29 -12.70 -24.53
N GLN A 22 0.88 -11.88 -25.50
CA GLN A 22 -0.09 -10.83 -25.23
C GLN A 22 -1.47 -11.46 -25.07
N VAL A 23 -2.04 -11.30 -23.88
CA VAL A 23 -3.41 -11.67 -23.55
C VAL A 23 -4.14 -10.41 -23.13
N LEU A 24 -5.33 -10.17 -23.69
CA LEU A 24 -6.10 -8.96 -23.42
C LEU A 24 -7.46 -9.29 -22.80
N SER A 25 -7.86 -8.51 -21.80
CA SER A 25 -9.24 -8.52 -21.32
C SER A 25 -10.20 -7.96 -22.37
N LYS A 26 -11.51 -8.13 -22.15
CA LYS A 26 -12.55 -7.49 -22.98
C LYS A 26 -12.44 -5.96 -23.03
N THR A 27 -11.85 -5.35 -22.00
CA THR A 27 -11.64 -3.90 -21.88
C THR A 27 -10.26 -3.46 -22.38
N GLY A 28 -9.45 -4.38 -22.91
CA GLY A 28 -8.13 -4.08 -23.49
C GLY A 28 -6.97 -4.02 -22.49
N SER A 29 -7.17 -4.46 -21.24
CA SER A 29 -6.11 -4.55 -20.22
C SER A 29 -5.23 -5.77 -20.50
N GLU A 30 -3.90 -5.65 -20.37
CA GLU A 30 -2.99 -6.80 -20.51
C GLU A 30 -3.10 -7.74 -19.28
N LEU A 31 -3.29 -9.03 -19.55
CA LEU A 31 -3.46 -10.07 -18.56
C LEU A 31 -2.28 -11.05 -18.56
N LEU A 32 -2.06 -11.72 -17.43
CA LEU A 32 -1.07 -12.79 -17.30
C LEU A 32 -1.57 -14.13 -17.85
N PHE A 33 -2.88 -14.38 -17.77
CA PHE A 33 -3.53 -15.62 -18.18
C PHE A 33 -4.86 -15.34 -18.91
N ASP A 34 -5.23 -16.26 -19.81
CA ASP A 34 -6.41 -16.21 -20.70
C ASP A 34 -7.64 -16.95 -20.16
N SER A 35 -7.52 -17.58 -18.99
CA SER A 35 -8.51 -18.51 -18.42
C SER A 35 -8.80 -18.20 -16.95
N ASP A 36 -9.80 -18.90 -16.41
CA ASP A 36 -10.14 -18.85 -14.98
C ASP A 36 -8.91 -19.21 -14.13
N LEU A 37 -8.73 -18.42 -13.08
CA LEU A 37 -7.46 -18.27 -12.37
C LEU A 37 -7.19 -19.41 -11.41
N PHE A 38 -5.99 -20.00 -11.50
CA PHE A 38 -5.48 -20.95 -10.52
C PHE A 38 -4.16 -20.46 -9.95
N THR A 39 -4.03 -20.47 -8.61
CA THR A 39 -2.78 -20.13 -7.91
C THR A 39 -1.57 -20.93 -8.42
N ALA A 40 -1.80 -22.14 -8.93
CA ALA A 40 -0.76 -22.97 -9.55
C ALA A 40 -0.10 -22.30 -10.77
N LEU A 41 -0.88 -21.62 -11.60
CA LEU A 41 -0.39 -20.91 -12.77
C LEU A 41 0.53 -19.75 -12.37
N PHE A 42 0.17 -18.99 -11.33
CA PHE A 42 1.04 -17.93 -10.77
C PHE A 42 2.36 -18.50 -10.26
N ARG A 43 2.31 -19.61 -9.49
CA ARG A 43 3.53 -20.25 -8.98
C ARG A 43 4.47 -20.65 -10.10
N GLU A 44 3.95 -21.31 -11.14
CA GLU A 44 4.74 -21.72 -12.29
C GLU A 44 5.32 -20.51 -13.05
N ARG A 45 4.47 -19.52 -13.32
CA ARG A 45 4.80 -18.28 -14.05
C ARG A 45 5.95 -17.54 -13.39
N PHE A 46 5.91 -17.39 -12.07
CA PHE A 46 6.89 -16.63 -11.29
C PHE A 46 7.97 -17.50 -10.62
N GLY A 47 7.97 -18.81 -10.87
CA GLY A 47 9.04 -19.70 -10.41
C GLY A 47 9.05 -19.92 -8.90
N ILE A 48 7.88 -19.88 -8.27
CA ILE A 48 7.70 -20.13 -6.84
C ILE A 48 8.04 -21.59 -6.56
N THR A 49 9.06 -21.84 -5.74
CA THR A 49 9.56 -23.17 -5.43
C THR A 49 8.57 -23.98 -4.58
N SER A 50 8.70 -25.31 -4.61
CA SER A 50 7.79 -26.21 -3.88
C SER A 50 7.83 -26.01 -2.37
N GLU A 51 8.97 -25.59 -1.82
CA GLU A 51 9.14 -25.30 -0.39
C GLU A 51 8.24 -24.16 0.11
N TYR A 52 7.91 -23.17 -0.74
CA TYR A 52 7.03 -22.05 -0.37
C TYR A 52 5.62 -22.18 -0.94
N LYS A 53 5.27 -23.31 -1.54
CA LYS A 53 3.96 -23.54 -2.16
C LYS A 53 2.82 -23.19 -1.22
N ASP A 54 2.89 -23.64 0.02
CA ASP A 54 1.80 -23.45 0.98
C ASP A 54 1.72 -22.02 1.52
N ALA A 55 2.88 -21.36 1.69
CA ALA A 55 2.97 -19.95 2.05
C ALA A 55 2.34 -19.09 0.95
N PHE A 56 2.76 -19.30 -0.30
CA PHE A 56 2.23 -18.58 -1.46
C PHE A 56 0.73 -18.81 -1.64
N ASN A 57 0.25 -20.04 -1.49
CA ASN A 57 -1.18 -20.33 -1.68
C ASN A 57 -2.07 -19.66 -0.67
N ALA A 58 -1.63 -19.63 0.58
CA ALA A 58 -2.38 -18.98 1.63
C ALA A 58 -2.35 -17.44 1.47
N ALA A 59 -1.19 -16.86 1.17
CA ALA A 59 -1.07 -15.44 0.87
C ALA A 59 -1.90 -15.03 -0.36
N PHE A 60 -1.83 -15.80 -1.45
CA PHE A 60 -2.62 -15.56 -2.66
C PHE A 60 -4.12 -15.59 -2.38
N ARG A 61 -4.57 -16.54 -1.56
CA ARG A 61 -5.97 -16.63 -1.16
C ARG A 61 -6.40 -15.37 -0.40
N ASP A 62 -5.63 -14.95 0.59
CA ASP A 62 -5.95 -13.75 1.37
C ASP A 62 -5.98 -12.47 0.50
N VAL A 63 -5.10 -12.38 -0.51
CA VAL A 63 -5.08 -11.26 -1.49
C VAL A 63 -6.25 -11.30 -2.50
N THR A 64 -6.94 -12.43 -2.64
CA THR A 64 -7.98 -12.61 -3.68
C THR A 64 -9.39 -12.87 -3.16
N GLU A 65 -9.56 -13.12 -1.86
CA GLU A 65 -10.85 -13.43 -1.22
C GLU A 65 -11.61 -12.19 -0.66
N GLY A 66 -11.14 -10.97 -0.88
CA GLY A 66 -11.84 -9.75 -0.45
C GLY A 66 -13.11 -9.43 -1.25
N GLU A 67 -13.73 -8.29 -0.93
CA GLU A 67 -15.03 -7.89 -1.47
C GLU A 67 -14.92 -7.37 -2.92
N GLY A 68 -14.77 -8.25 -3.91
CA GLY A 68 -14.95 -7.91 -5.33
C GLY A 68 -14.29 -8.83 -6.35
N ASN A 69 -14.19 -8.35 -7.61
CA ASN A 69 -13.44 -8.94 -8.74
C ASN A 69 -11.90 -8.93 -8.51
N GLU A 70 -11.43 -9.09 -7.27
CA GLU A 70 -10.02 -9.02 -6.88
C GLU A 70 -9.18 -10.10 -7.57
N ILE A 71 -9.75 -11.29 -7.73
CA ILE A 71 -9.19 -12.35 -8.55
C ILE A 71 -8.94 -11.86 -9.99
N THR A 72 -9.87 -11.12 -10.59
CA THR A 72 -9.68 -10.55 -11.94
C THR A 72 -8.61 -9.44 -11.95
N LYS A 73 -8.50 -8.66 -10.86
CA LYS A 73 -7.50 -7.59 -10.73
C LYS A 73 -6.09 -8.14 -10.59
N ILE A 74 -5.88 -9.24 -9.86
CA ILE A 74 -4.53 -9.83 -9.68
C ILE A 74 -3.97 -10.43 -10.98
N ASN A 75 -4.85 -10.76 -11.94
CA ASN A 75 -4.44 -11.22 -13.28
C ASN A 75 -3.92 -10.10 -14.18
N SER A 76 -4.10 -8.83 -13.81
CA SER A 76 -3.54 -7.71 -14.57
C SER A 76 -2.01 -7.72 -14.47
N VAL A 77 -1.33 -7.50 -15.60
CA VAL A 77 0.14 -7.37 -15.65
C VAL A 77 0.63 -6.20 -14.78
N ILE A 78 -0.21 -5.19 -14.58
CA ILE A 78 0.05 -4.00 -13.77
C ILE A 78 -0.72 -4.03 -12.44
N SER A 79 -1.01 -5.22 -11.90
CA SER A 79 -1.69 -5.34 -10.62
C SER A 79 -0.84 -4.85 -9.46
N SER A 80 -1.35 -3.87 -8.70
CA SER A 80 -0.71 -3.36 -7.49
C SER A 80 -0.77 -4.32 -6.30
N ALA A 81 -1.64 -5.33 -6.33
CA ALA A 81 -1.73 -6.41 -5.34
C ALA A 81 -0.78 -7.58 -5.65
N LEU A 82 -0.43 -7.81 -6.92
CA LEU A 82 0.45 -8.91 -7.31
C LEU A 82 1.91 -8.68 -6.87
N LEU A 83 2.43 -7.46 -7.04
CA LEU A 83 3.80 -7.13 -6.66
C LEU A 83 4.09 -7.35 -5.16
N PRO A 84 3.30 -6.79 -4.21
CA PRO A 84 3.52 -7.06 -2.79
C PRO A 84 3.36 -8.54 -2.45
N LEU A 85 2.42 -9.26 -3.08
CA LEU A 85 2.31 -10.71 -2.91
C LEU A 85 3.61 -11.42 -3.29
N LEU A 86 4.14 -11.17 -4.49
CA LEU A 86 5.38 -11.80 -4.98
C LEU A 86 6.62 -11.40 -4.17
N VAL A 87 6.61 -10.23 -3.55
CA VAL A 87 7.71 -9.76 -2.70
C VAL A 87 7.63 -10.38 -1.31
N PHE A 88 6.46 -10.45 -0.68
CA PHE A 88 6.37 -10.74 0.76
C PHE A 88 5.83 -12.14 1.11
N TYR A 89 5.39 -12.96 0.14
CA TYR A 89 4.75 -14.25 0.43
C TYR A 89 5.60 -15.22 1.28
N LYS A 90 6.94 -15.16 1.15
CA LYS A 90 7.85 -16.01 1.94
C LYS A 90 7.68 -15.77 3.46
N LEU A 91 7.31 -14.55 3.85
CA LEU A 91 7.06 -14.17 5.24
C LEU A 91 5.66 -14.56 5.75
N TYR A 92 4.77 -15.05 4.89
CA TYR A 92 3.43 -15.46 5.34
C TYR A 92 3.48 -16.71 6.23
N ARG A 93 4.36 -17.66 5.88
CA ARG A 93 4.71 -18.84 6.69
C ARG A 93 6.23 -19.00 6.65
N PRO A 94 6.96 -18.18 7.42
CA PRO A 94 8.41 -18.06 7.30
C PRO A 94 9.10 -19.36 7.70
N GLN A 95 10.12 -19.74 6.95
CA GLN A 95 11.07 -20.76 7.40
C GLN A 95 12.09 -20.16 8.37
N LYS A 96 12.86 -21.03 9.03
CA LYS A 96 13.84 -20.59 10.03
C LYS A 96 14.90 -19.69 9.42
N GLY A 97 15.01 -18.47 9.94
CA GLY A 97 16.02 -17.49 9.54
C GLY A 97 15.60 -16.58 8.38
N GLU A 98 14.39 -16.75 7.84
CA GLU A 98 13.84 -15.87 6.82
C GLU A 98 13.38 -14.54 7.43
N SER A 99 13.95 -13.47 6.92
CA SER A 99 13.54 -12.12 7.26
C SER A 99 13.87 -11.18 6.11
N ILE A 100 13.08 -10.11 5.98
CA ILE A 100 13.40 -8.98 5.14
C ILE A 100 13.86 -7.81 6.00
N THR A 101 14.88 -7.10 5.54
CA THR A 101 15.45 -5.96 6.25
C THR A 101 15.00 -4.67 5.62
N ILE A 102 14.44 -3.75 6.41
CA ILE A 102 13.95 -2.45 5.93
C ILE A 102 14.54 -1.33 6.79
N LYS A 103 15.02 -0.26 6.13
CA LYS A 103 15.51 0.95 6.79
C LYS A 103 14.35 1.92 7.01
N ILE A 104 14.09 2.27 8.26
CA ILE A 104 12.97 3.10 8.70
C ILE A 104 13.51 4.34 9.42
N GLU A 105 12.91 5.50 9.17
CA GLU A 105 13.17 6.74 9.91
C GLU A 105 12.74 6.60 11.37
N LYS A 106 13.65 6.91 12.30
CA LYS A 106 13.32 6.97 13.72
C LYS A 106 12.39 8.17 13.98
N GLU A 107 11.42 7.99 14.88
CA GLU A 107 10.39 8.99 15.21
C GLU A 107 10.96 10.38 15.55
N THR A 108 12.09 10.43 16.24
CA THR A 108 12.65 11.67 16.82
C THR A 108 13.86 12.24 16.07
N LYS A 109 14.31 11.63 14.96
CA LYS A 109 15.56 12.03 14.27
C LYS A 109 15.55 11.69 12.77
N ILE A 110 16.42 12.35 12.01
CA ILE A 110 16.77 12.00 10.60
C ILE A 110 17.56 10.67 10.52
N GLU A 111 17.90 10.07 11.66
CA GLU A 111 18.57 8.77 11.71
C GLU A 111 17.60 7.66 11.24
N LYS A 112 18.08 6.77 10.36
CA LYS A 112 17.37 5.53 10.01
C LYS A 112 17.82 4.40 10.92
N GLU A 113 16.87 3.61 11.41
CA GLU A 113 17.12 2.30 12.01
C GLU A 113 16.87 1.18 10.99
N THR A 114 17.50 0.04 11.21
CA THR A 114 17.33 -1.14 10.36
C THR A 114 16.54 -2.17 11.14
N ILE A 115 15.36 -2.54 10.64
CA ILE A 115 14.45 -3.48 11.30
C ILE A 115 14.34 -4.73 10.43
N LYS A 116 14.38 -5.90 11.07
CA LYS A 116 14.11 -7.19 10.45
C LYS A 116 12.66 -7.60 10.69
N PHE A 117 11.99 -7.98 9.62
CA PHE A 117 10.62 -8.48 9.66
C PHE A 117 10.59 -9.93 9.19
N ASN A 118 9.97 -10.80 9.97
CA ASN A 118 9.92 -12.24 9.69
C ASN A 118 8.50 -12.77 9.49
N ARG A 119 7.46 -11.94 9.64
CA ARG A 119 6.08 -12.37 9.40
C ARG A 119 5.32 -11.32 8.59
N ALA A 120 4.47 -11.76 7.68
CA ALA A 120 3.61 -10.91 6.87
C ALA A 120 2.15 -11.33 6.97
N PHE A 121 1.26 -10.35 6.98
CA PHE A 121 -0.17 -10.49 6.76
C PHE A 121 -0.55 -9.68 5.52
N PHE A 122 -1.51 -10.16 4.73
CA PHE A 122 -2.00 -9.48 3.54
C PHE A 122 -3.41 -8.98 3.75
N GLU A 123 -3.79 -7.92 3.03
CA GLU A 123 -5.14 -7.35 3.02
C GLU A 123 -5.70 -7.10 4.43
N VAL A 124 -4.86 -6.61 5.35
CA VAL A 124 -5.26 -6.48 6.75
C VAL A 124 -6.32 -5.38 6.90
N GLN A 125 -7.43 -5.73 7.54
CA GLN A 125 -8.59 -4.85 7.62
C GLN A 125 -8.67 -4.18 8.98
N ASN A 126 -8.74 -2.85 8.95
CA ASN A 126 -8.90 -2.04 10.15
C ASN A 126 -10.17 -1.20 10.08
N HIS A 127 -10.77 -0.93 11.23
CA HIS A 127 -11.95 -0.07 11.32
C HIS A 127 -11.63 1.36 10.90
N VAL A 128 -12.38 1.95 9.96
CA VAL A 128 -12.16 3.34 9.51
C VAL A 128 -13.25 4.29 10.00
N ILE A 129 -14.16 4.78 9.16
CA ILE A 129 -15.29 5.63 9.60
C ILE A 129 -16.58 4.82 9.68
N THR A 130 -16.82 3.96 8.69
CA THR A 130 -18.01 3.13 8.58
C THR A 130 -17.69 1.70 9.01
N PRO A 131 -18.48 1.06 9.89
CA PRO A 131 -18.20 -0.30 10.37
C PRO A 131 -18.05 -1.34 9.24
N ASN A 132 -18.86 -1.24 8.18
CA ASN A 132 -18.92 -2.22 7.08
C ASN A 132 -18.06 -1.82 5.88
N ARG A 133 -17.13 -0.88 6.03
CA ARG A 133 -16.21 -0.48 4.96
C ARG A 133 -14.84 -0.25 5.58
N PRO A 134 -14.10 -1.31 5.93
CA PRO A 134 -12.79 -1.17 6.54
C PRO A 134 -11.80 -0.49 5.62
N SER A 135 -10.69 -0.04 6.20
CA SER A 135 -9.48 0.24 5.43
C SER A 135 -8.70 -1.06 5.34
N CYS A 136 -8.43 -1.54 4.13
CA CYS A 136 -7.55 -2.67 3.86
C CYS A 136 -6.15 -2.11 3.59
N VAL A 137 -5.12 -2.58 4.29
CA VAL A 137 -3.71 -2.29 3.95
C VAL A 137 -3.14 -3.52 3.28
N ASP A 138 -2.46 -3.35 2.14
CA ASP A 138 -1.98 -4.47 1.32
C ASP A 138 -1.10 -5.45 2.10
N VAL A 139 -0.14 -4.96 2.90
CA VAL A 139 0.76 -5.80 3.69
C VAL A 139 1.02 -5.22 5.08
N ALA A 140 0.97 -6.06 6.12
CA ALA A 140 1.50 -5.76 7.44
C ALA A 140 2.64 -6.72 7.80
N LEU A 141 3.83 -6.17 8.01
CA LEU A 141 5.04 -6.90 8.39
C LEU A 141 5.27 -6.80 9.90
N VAL A 142 5.53 -7.92 10.56
CA VAL A 142 5.83 -7.97 12.01
C VAL A 142 7.32 -8.20 12.22
N SER A 143 7.92 -7.41 13.11
CA SER A 143 9.33 -7.54 13.48
C SER A 143 9.62 -8.85 14.21
N GLU A 144 10.87 -9.29 14.19
CA GLU A 144 11.30 -10.55 14.85
C GLU A 144 11.00 -10.57 16.37
N ASP A 145 11.00 -9.40 17.02
CA ASP A 145 10.67 -9.24 18.44
C ASP A 145 9.16 -9.06 18.73
N GLU A 146 8.33 -9.09 17.68
CA GLU A 146 6.89 -8.82 17.71
C GLU A 146 6.47 -7.43 18.26
N ASP A 147 7.42 -6.51 18.50
CA ASP A 147 7.15 -5.21 19.11
C ASP A 147 6.68 -4.16 18.09
N THR A 148 7.04 -4.36 16.81
CA THR A 148 6.76 -3.44 15.71
C THR A 148 5.93 -4.08 14.60
N ILE A 149 4.93 -3.36 14.09
CA ILE A 149 4.25 -3.68 12.83
C ILE A 149 4.48 -2.56 11.83
N LEU A 150 4.96 -2.91 10.64
CA LEU A 150 5.10 -2.02 9.49
C LEU A 150 3.97 -2.28 8.50
N TYR A 151 3.15 -1.27 8.26
CA TYR A 151 2.04 -1.26 7.32
C TYR A 151 2.51 -0.67 5.99
N LEU A 152 2.42 -1.48 4.94
CA LEU A 152 2.82 -1.14 3.58
C LEU A 152 1.59 -1.07 2.68
N GLU A 153 1.43 0.09 2.05
CA GLU A 153 0.40 0.33 1.04
C GLU A 153 1.10 0.46 -0.33
N SER A 154 0.88 -0.51 -1.20
CA SER A 154 1.50 -0.66 -2.51
C SER A 154 0.89 0.30 -3.53
N LYS A 155 1.74 0.84 -4.41
CA LYS A 155 1.36 1.67 -5.55
C LYS A 155 2.16 1.27 -6.78
N LEU A 156 1.47 1.17 -7.93
CA LEU A 156 2.08 0.78 -9.21
C LEU A 156 1.67 1.72 -10.34
N THR A 157 0.39 1.75 -10.72
CA THR A 157 -0.12 2.58 -11.84
C THR A 157 -1.29 3.49 -11.47
N GLU A 158 -1.83 3.41 -10.26
CA GLU A 158 -3.04 4.12 -9.84
C GLU A 158 -2.90 5.64 -9.94
N MET A 159 -1.69 6.15 -9.72
CA MET A 159 -1.36 7.57 -9.85
C MET A 159 -1.49 8.08 -11.29
N PHE A 160 -1.32 7.22 -12.29
CA PHE A 160 -1.52 7.58 -13.70
C PHE A 160 -3.02 7.56 -14.06
N GLU A 161 -3.77 6.63 -13.49
CA GLU A 161 -5.20 6.41 -13.78
C GLU A 161 -6.09 7.48 -13.15
N ASP A 162 -5.73 7.97 -11.96
CA ASP A 162 -6.62 8.75 -11.11
C ASP A 162 -6.04 10.13 -10.74
N THR A 163 -5.22 10.68 -11.64
CA THR A 163 -4.80 12.08 -11.57
C THR A 163 -5.96 12.99 -11.97
N THR A 164 -6.39 13.86 -11.05
CA THR A 164 -7.54 14.75 -11.22
C THR A 164 -7.35 16.07 -10.47
N ASP A 165 -8.06 17.11 -10.88
CA ASP A 165 -8.10 18.42 -10.22
C ASP A 165 -9.14 18.46 -9.06
N HIS A 166 -9.99 17.45 -8.94
CA HIS A 166 -10.95 17.35 -7.85
C HIS A 166 -11.29 15.90 -7.48
N LYS A 167 -11.61 15.71 -6.19
CA LYS A 167 -12.17 14.46 -5.66
C LYS A 167 -13.28 14.73 -4.66
N GLU A 168 -14.34 13.94 -4.75
CA GLU A 168 -15.45 13.96 -3.80
C GLU A 168 -15.45 12.68 -2.96
N TYR A 169 -15.56 12.85 -1.65
CA TYR A 169 -15.61 11.78 -0.66
C TYR A 169 -16.85 11.92 0.23
N GLY A 170 -17.24 10.82 0.86
CA GLY A 170 -18.39 10.81 1.77
C GLY A 170 -18.28 11.85 2.87
N SER A 171 -19.41 12.47 3.22
CA SER A 171 -19.55 13.52 4.25
C SER A 171 -18.91 13.15 5.60
N SER A 172 -18.84 11.85 5.90
CA SER A 172 -18.27 11.31 7.13
C SER A 172 -16.80 11.68 7.37
N TYR A 173 -16.04 12.01 6.32
CA TYR A 173 -14.63 12.46 6.41
C TYR A 173 -14.50 13.96 6.71
N LYS A 174 -15.53 14.77 6.44
CA LYS A 174 -15.43 16.23 6.40
C LYS A 174 -14.92 16.82 7.71
N SER A 175 -15.53 16.46 8.84
CA SER A 175 -15.14 16.95 10.17
C SER A 175 -13.71 16.62 10.59
N LEU A 176 -13.12 15.55 10.04
CA LEU A 176 -11.72 15.20 10.27
C LEU A 176 -10.80 16.07 9.40
N TYR A 177 -11.14 16.25 8.13
CA TYR A 177 -10.32 17.03 7.19
C TYR A 177 -10.31 18.54 7.49
N GLU A 178 -11.28 19.01 8.28
CA GLU A 178 -11.32 20.38 8.81
C GLU A 178 -10.48 20.57 10.08
N LYS A 179 -9.83 19.51 10.60
CA LYS A 179 -8.93 19.62 11.76
C LYS A 179 -7.65 20.41 11.42
N PRO A 180 -7.06 21.15 12.38
CA PRO A 180 -6.03 22.16 12.10
C PRO A 180 -4.76 21.63 11.42
N GLY A 181 -4.27 20.46 11.81
CA GLY A 181 -3.10 19.82 11.21
C GLY A 181 -3.36 19.38 9.77
N ILE A 182 -4.46 18.65 9.54
CA ILE A 182 -4.83 18.15 8.21
C ILE A 182 -5.14 19.32 7.25
N ILE A 183 -5.95 20.30 7.68
CA ILE A 183 -6.30 21.42 6.79
C ILE A 183 -5.08 22.26 6.43
N ARG A 184 -4.12 22.43 7.35
CA ARG A 184 -2.87 23.14 7.08
C ARG A 184 -2.02 22.38 6.08
N ALA A 185 -1.83 21.08 6.29
CA ALA A 185 -1.08 20.20 5.40
C ALA A 185 -1.59 20.24 3.95
N LEU A 186 -2.92 20.24 3.78
CA LEU A 186 -3.56 20.36 2.47
C LEU A 186 -3.34 21.76 1.86
N LYS A 187 -3.59 22.83 2.61
CA LYS A 187 -3.51 24.21 2.12
C LYS A 187 -2.11 24.62 1.69
N GLU A 188 -1.08 24.24 2.44
CA GLU A 188 0.33 24.52 2.11
C GLU A 188 0.76 23.86 0.79
N ASN A 189 0.03 22.83 0.36
CA ASN A 189 0.24 22.10 -0.89
C ASN A 189 -0.81 22.42 -1.97
N GLY A 190 -1.50 23.56 -1.84
CA GLY A 190 -2.45 24.03 -2.85
C GLY A 190 -3.76 23.23 -2.92
N ILE A 191 -4.02 22.32 -1.98
CA ILE A 191 -5.26 21.55 -1.91
C ILE A 191 -6.27 22.29 -1.06
N LYS A 192 -7.42 22.59 -1.65
CA LYS A 192 -8.53 23.33 -1.02
C LYS A 192 -9.69 22.40 -0.73
N ILE A 193 -10.30 22.58 0.43
CA ILE A 193 -11.60 21.95 0.74
C ILE A 193 -12.70 22.89 0.26
N LYS A 194 -13.59 22.43 -0.62
CA LYS A 194 -14.75 23.21 -1.07
C LYS A 194 -15.74 23.40 0.07
N GLY A 195 -16.05 24.66 0.39
CA GLY A 195 -17.05 24.99 1.41
C GLY A 195 -18.48 24.80 0.90
N GLY A 196 -19.44 24.70 1.83
CA GLY A 196 -20.87 24.69 1.51
C GLY A 196 -21.42 23.39 0.90
N THR A 197 -20.61 22.34 0.74
CA THR A 197 -21.07 21.02 0.24
C THR A 197 -21.38 20.06 1.39
N SER A 198 -22.28 19.10 1.17
CA SER A 198 -22.60 18.05 2.14
C SER A 198 -21.48 17.00 2.23
N SER A 199 -20.81 16.73 1.11
CA SER A 199 -19.64 15.85 0.98
C SER A 199 -18.32 16.59 1.25
N LEU A 200 -17.25 15.82 1.47
CA LEU A 200 -15.88 16.34 1.47
C LEU A 200 -15.42 16.45 0.03
N VAL A 201 -15.13 17.65 -0.46
CA VAL A 201 -14.62 17.85 -1.83
C VAL A 201 -13.25 18.52 -1.73
N LEU A 202 -12.23 17.85 -2.28
CA LEU A 202 -10.88 18.38 -2.43
C LEU A 202 -10.70 18.94 -3.85
N LEU A 203 -10.07 20.10 -3.96
CA LEU A 203 -9.75 20.79 -5.22
C LEU A 203 -8.25 21.11 -5.26
N SER A 204 -7.60 20.90 -6.39
CA SER A 204 -6.18 21.22 -6.60
C SER A 204 -5.83 21.32 -8.09
N GLU A 205 -4.56 21.58 -8.40
CA GLU A 205 -4.00 21.20 -9.71
C GLU A 205 -4.08 19.67 -9.91
N PRO A 206 -4.07 19.15 -11.15
CA PRO A 206 -4.17 17.72 -11.42
C PRO A 206 -3.10 16.88 -10.70
N GLN A 207 -3.54 16.03 -9.78
CA GLN A 207 -2.67 15.12 -9.02
C GLN A 207 -3.46 13.93 -8.44
N TYR A 208 -2.76 12.95 -7.89
CA TYR A 208 -3.37 11.74 -7.32
C TYR A 208 -3.88 11.97 -5.88
N LEU A 209 -5.01 12.66 -5.76
CA LEU A 209 -5.64 13.00 -4.46
C LEU A 209 -6.15 11.78 -3.67
N GLU A 210 -6.46 10.67 -4.35
CA GLU A 210 -6.92 9.44 -3.68
C GLU A 210 -5.83 8.86 -2.77
N GLY A 211 -4.55 8.92 -3.17
CA GLY A 211 -3.44 8.42 -2.35
C GLY A 211 -3.31 9.14 -0.99
N VAL A 212 -3.62 10.45 -0.94
CA VAL A 212 -3.69 11.23 0.31
C VAL A 212 -4.84 10.72 1.19
N LYS A 213 -6.01 10.50 0.59
CA LYS A 213 -7.19 10.02 1.32
C LYS A 213 -7.04 8.57 1.80
N GLN A 214 -6.44 7.70 0.99
CA GLN A 214 -6.09 6.34 1.38
C GLN A 214 -5.19 6.36 2.60
N THR A 215 -4.09 7.11 2.56
CA THR A 215 -3.18 7.28 3.71
C THR A 215 -3.91 7.69 4.99
N ILE A 216 -4.72 8.76 4.93
CA ILE A 216 -5.50 9.20 6.11
C ILE A 216 -6.46 8.10 6.58
N SER A 217 -7.07 7.33 5.66
CA SER A 217 -7.97 6.21 5.98
C SER A 217 -7.24 5.07 6.72
N HIS A 218 -6.05 4.67 6.25
CA HIS A 218 -5.26 3.64 6.93
C HIS A 218 -4.80 4.13 8.31
N LEU A 219 -4.39 5.40 8.45
CA LEU A 219 -4.00 5.97 9.75
C LEU A 219 -5.16 5.96 10.76
N ILE A 220 -6.39 6.28 10.34
CA ILE A 220 -7.58 6.08 11.18
C ILE A 220 -7.70 4.60 11.56
N GLY A 221 -7.52 3.70 10.60
CA GLY A 221 -7.48 2.26 10.79
C GLY A 221 -6.48 1.81 11.87
N LEU A 222 -5.25 2.28 11.79
CA LEU A 222 -4.19 1.96 12.75
C LEU A 222 -4.55 2.42 14.17
N VAL A 223 -5.20 3.58 14.31
CA VAL A 223 -5.68 4.08 15.62
C VAL A 223 -6.87 3.28 16.13
N ARG A 224 -7.83 2.93 15.26
CA ARG A 224 -9.06 2.21 15.65
C ARG A 224 -8.86 0.71 15.84
N GLY A 225 -7.87 0.15 15.17
CA GLY A 225 -7.50 -1.26 15.22
C GLY A 225 -8.29 -2.16 14.27
N PRO A 226 -7.98 -3.47 14.34
CA PRO A 226 -8.45 -4.47 13.39
C PRO A 226 -9.96 -4.71 13.48
N VAL A 227 -10.56 -5.11 12.36
CA VAL A 227 -11.91 -5.67 12.35
C VAL A 227 -11.88 -7.07 12.97
N GLU A 228 -12.86 -7.38 13.83
CA GLU A 228 -13.02 -8.72 14.37
C GLU A 228 -13.58 -9.68 13.32
N ALA A 229 -12.69 -10.32 12.57
CA ALA A 229 -13.01 -11.35 11.59
C ALA A 229 -12.17 -12.63 11.85
N LYS A 230 -12.77 -13.80 11.60
CA LYS A 230 -12.18 -15.11 11.98
C LYS A 230 -10.88 -15.40 11.22
N ASP A 231 -10.77 -14.92 10.00
CA ASP A 231 -9.61 -15.01 9.11
C ASP A 231 -8.47 -14.05 9.50
N GLN A 232 -8.70 -13.07 10.39
CA GLN A 232 -7.70 -12.08 10.80
C GLN A 232 -7.19 -12.27 12.24
N MET A 233 -7.48 -13.41 12.87
CA MET A 233 -7.14 -13.64 14.29
C MET A 233 -5.64 -13.54 14.60
N ASP A 234 -4.78 -14.02 13.69
CA ASP A 234 -3.33 -13.93 13.87
C ASP A 234 -2.83 -12.49 13.76
N TYR A 235 -3.39 -11.71 12.82
CA TYR A 235 -3.13 -10.28 12.72
C TYR A 235 -3.62 -9.52 13.96
N ILE A 236 -4.84 -9.80 14.44
CA ILE A 236 -5.40 -9.21 15.67
C ILE A 236 -4.48 -9.47 16.88
N SER A 237 -3.95 -10.70 16.98
CA SER A 237 -3.02 -11.09 18.04
C SER A 237 -1.72 -10.27 17.95
N ALA A 238 -1.12 -10.17 16.77
CA ALA A 238 0.07 -9.37 16.54
C ALA A 238 -0.18 -7.88 16.85
N TYR A 239 -1.30 -7.32 16.36
CA TYR A 239 -1.71 -5.93 16.62
C TYR A 239 -1.80 -5.63 18.11
N LYS A 240 -2.38 -6.54 18.91
CA LYS A 240 -2.52 -6.36 20.37
C LYS A 240 -1.18 -6.31 21.09
N LYS A 241 -0.22 -7.16 20.70
CA LYS A 241 1.12 -7.24 21.32
C LYS A 241 2.02 -6.07 20.95
N ALA A 242 1.99 -5.65 19.68
CA ALA A 242 2.89 -4.63 19.17
C ALA A 242 2.68 -3.28 19.88
N LYS A 243 3.80 -2.61 20.20
CA LYS A 243 3.82 -1.29 20.83
C LYS A 243 3.99 -0.18 19.82
N ARG A 244 4.65 -0.48 18.69
CA ARG A 244 4.97 0.47 17.63
C ARG A 244 4.32 0.06 16.32
N PHE A 245 3.66 1.01 15.69
CA PHE A 245 3.18 0.91 14.32
C PHE A 245 3.93 1.89 13.43
N ILE A 246 4.29 1.44 12.24
CA ILE A 246 4.89 2.28 11.22
C ILE A 246 4.00 2.24 9.99
N TYR A 247 3.64 3.38 9.42
CA TYR A 247 2.94 3.46 8.14
C TYR A 247 3.89 3.99 7.06
N LEU A 248 3.93 3.30 5.93
CA LEU A 248 4.83 3.59 4.83
C LEU A 248 4.22 3.12 3.50
N PRO A 249 3.85 4.03 2.58
CA PRO A 249 3.57 3.61 1.21
C PRO A 249 4.84 3.02 0.58
N ILE A 250 4.65 2.03 -0.27
CA ILE A 250 5.69 1.46 -1.13
C ILE A 250 5.27 1.57 -2.59
N ARG A 251 6.15 2.08 -3.45
CA ARG A 251 5.86 2.26 -4.88
C ARG A 251 6.84 1.52 -5.77
N TYR A 252 6.38 1.13 -6.96
CA TYR A 252 7.29 0.76 -8.03
C TYR A 252 7.80 2.03 -8.73
N ASP A 253 9.12 2.20 -8.82
CA ASP A 253 9.72 3.29 -9.58
C ASP A 253 9.65 2.99 -11.09
N THR A 254 8.89 3.81 -11.82
CA THR A 254 8.63 3.66 -13.25
C THR A 254 9.68 4.34 -14.14
N SER A 255 10.66 5.03 -13.55
CA SER A 255 11.64 5.83 -14.29
C SER A 255 12.51 5.03 -15.25
N GLU A 256 12.84 3.77 -14.93
CA GLU A 256 13.60 2.90 -15.83
C GLU A 256 12.79 2.48 -17.07
N VAL A 257 11.48 2.31 -16.91
CA VAL A 257 10.58 1.87 -17.98
C VAL A 257 10.18 3.05 -18.87
N LEU A 258 9.79 4.17 -18.26
CA LEU A 258 9.30 5.35 -18.98
C LEU A 258 10.42 6.27 -19.44
N LYS A 259 11.63 6.13 -18.88
CA LYS A 259 12.77 7.02 -19.11
C LYS A 259 12.45 8.50 -18.82
N ASP A 260 11.53 8.73 -17.87
CA ASP A 260 11.06 10.04 -17.43
C ASP A 260 11.12 10.09 -15.89
N GLN A 261 11.89 11.03 -15.35
CA GLN A 261 12.06 11.21 -13.90
C GLN A 261 10.97 12.08 -13.26
N THR A 262 10.03 12.62 -14.04
CA THR A 262 9.01 13.58 -13.59
C THR A 262 7.57 13.09 -13.80
N ASP A 263 7.43 11.77 -13.94
CA ASP A 263 6.15 11.11 -14.13
C ASP A 263 5.25 11.15 -12.89
N GLU A 264 4.04 10.61 -13.06
CA GLU A 264 2.98 10.60 -12.06
C GLU A 264 3.40 9.84 -10.79
N SER A 265 4.29 8.84 -10.90
CA SER A 265 4.87 8.12 -9.76
C SER A 265 5.75 9.05 -8.91
N SER A 266 6.62 9.83 -9.55
CA SER A 266 7.51 10.78 -8.86
C SER A 266 6.76 12.00 -8.31
N ARG A 267 5.72 12.45 -9.03
CA ARG A 267 4.79 13.49 -8.54
C ARG A 267 4.03 13.03 -7.31
N PHE A 268 3.56 11.77 -7.28
CA PHE A 268 2.89 11.23 -6.10
C PHE A 268 3.84 11.14 -4.89
N ALA A 269 5.09 10.72 -5.09
CA ALA A 269 6.08 10.70 -4.00
C ALA A 269 6.30 12.10 -3.39
N THR A 270 6.37 13.12 -4.25
CA THR A 270 6.47 14.52 -3.81
C THR A 270 5.22 14.97 -3.05
N LEU A 271 4.03 14.67 -3.59
CA LEU A 271 2.75 14.97 -2.95
C LEU A 271 2.63 14.35 -1.56
N TYR A 272 2.94 13.05 -1.44
CA TYR A 272 2.94 12.35 -0.16
C TYR A 272 3.93 12.98 0.82
N SER A 273 5.18 13.20 0.39
CA SER A 273 6.21 13.78 1.25
C SER A 273 5.79 15.15 1.79
N ASN A 274 5.22 16.00 0.94
CA ASN A 274 4.86 17.35 1.33
C ASN A 274 3.56 17.42 2.16
N VAL A 275 2.55 16.61 1.84
CA VAL A 275 1.26 16.65 2.55
C VAL A 275 1.28 15.78 3.80
N ILE A 276 1.79 14.56 3.71
CA ILE A 276 1.78 13.62 4.83
C ILE A 276 3.11 13.68 5.59
N GLY A 277 4.22 13.52 4.89
CA GLY A 277 5.54 13.35 5.53
C GLY A 277 6.00 14.56 6.36
N SER A 278 5.80 15.76 5.84
CA SER A 278 6.12 17.04 6.50
C SER A 278 5.17 17.38 7.65
N HIS A 279 4.00 16.74 7.74
CA HIS A 279 2.95 17.05 8.72
C HIS A 279 2.54 15.85 9.58
N ARG A 280 3.40 14.81 9.64
CA ARG A 280 3.12 13.54 10.30
C ARG A 280 2.53 13.66 11.70
N ASN A 281 3.15 14.51 12.53
CA ASN A 281 2.79 14.64 13.94
C ASN A 281 1.45 15.35 14.11
N GLU A 282 1.15 16.36 13.29
CA GLU A 282 -0.12 17.07 13.40
C GLU A 282 -1.28 16.26 12.81
N ILE A 283 -1.04 15.54 11.72
CA ILE A 283 -2.03 14.64 11.12
C ILE A 283 -2.39 13.52 12.11
N ILE A 284 -1.41 12.83 12.69
CA ILE A 284 -1.71 11.72 13.60
C ILE A 284 -2.40 12.21 14.88
N LYS A 285 -2.00 13.37 15.40
CA LYS A 285 -2.65 14.02 16.54
C LYS A 285 -4.11 14.35 16.24
N ASP A 286 -4.39 14.97 15.09
CA ASP A 286 -5.75 15.30 14.67
C ASP A 286 -6.63 14.03 14.56
N ILE A 287 -6.07 12.95 13.99
CA ILE A 287 -6.76 11.65 13.87
C ILE A 287 -7.03 11.06 15.25
N GLN A 288 -6.03 10.99 16.13
CA GLN A 288 -6.19 10.43 17.48
C GLN A 288 -7.23 11.21 18.30
N GLU A 289 -7.20 12.54 18.27
CA GLU A 289 -8.19 13.39 18.94
C GLU A 289 -9.59 13.19 18.35
N TRP A 290 -9.72 13.13 17.03
CA TRP A 290 -11.00 12.90 16.36
C TRP A 290 -11.58 11.52 16.67
N VAL A 291 -10.75 10.47 16.61
CA VAL A 291 -11.13 9.09 16.95
C VAL A 291 -11.54 8.98 18.41
N LYS A 292 -10.78 9.57 19.35
CA LYS A 292 -11.11 9.55 20.78
C LYS A 292 -12.46 10.20 21.07
N ASN A 293 -12.78 11.29 20.39
CA ASN A 293 -14.09 11.96 20.53
C ASN A 293 -15.24 11.13 19.95
N LYS A 294 -15.02 10.46 18.81
CA LYS A 294 -16.07 9.72 18.10
C LYS A 294 -16.26 8.28 18.62
N TRP A 295 -15.20 7.65 19.10
CA TRP A 295 -15.19 6.30 19.68
C TRP A 295 -14.34 6.26 20.97
N PRO A 296 -14.87 6.73 22.11
CA PRO A 296 -14.12 6.90 23.36
C PRO A 296 -13.51 5.63 23.96
N LYS A 297 -13.95 4.44 23.52
CA LYS A 297 -13.42 3.14 23.96
C LYS A 297 -12.19 2.68 23.16
N THR A 298 -11.83 3.40 22.11
CA THR A 298 -10.65 3.10 21.28
C THR A 298 -9.39 3.36 22.10
N ASN A 299 -8.44 2.42 22.09
CA ASN A 299 -7.12 2.65 22.65
C ASN A 299 -6.26 3.47 21.68
N CYS A 300 -6.14 4.76 21.94
CA CYS A 300 -5.34 5.68 21.11
C CYS A 300 -3.88 5.79 21.56
N ASP A 301 -3.42 5.02 22.55
CA ASP A 301 -2.09 5.17 23.18
C ASP A 301 -0.96 4.48 22.39
N LYS A 302 -1.30 3.77 21.30
CA LYS A 302 -0.29 3.12 20.46
C LYS A 302 0.54 4.15 19.69
N MET A 303 1.84 3.92 19.65
CA MET A 303 2.80 4.79 18.96
C MET A 303 2.72 4.53 17.46
N ILE A 304 2.32 5.54 16.68
CA ILE A 304 2.20 5.45 15.23
C ILE A 304 3.21 6.40 14.59
N ASN A 305 4.23 5.82 13.95
CA ASN A 305 5.26 6.52 13.21
C ASN A 305 4.90 6.55 11.72
N ILE A 306 4.79 7.75 11.14
CA ILE A 306 4.51 7.92 9.71
C ILE A 306 5.82 8.29 9.03
N GLN A 307 6.27 7.48 8.08
CA GLN A 307 7.50 7.74 7.34
C GLN A 307 7.34 8.99 6.46
N SER A 308 8.37 9.84 6.44
CA SER A 308 8.32 11.11 5.70
C SER A 308 8.44 10.93 4.18
N SER A 309 9.08 9.84 3.76
CA SER A 309 9.29 9.49 2.36
C SER A 309 8.66 8.14 2.01
N ILE A 310 8.32 7.95 0.73
CA ILE A 310 7.83 6.68 0.18
C ILE A 310 9.02 5.76 -0.05
N LEU A 311 8.87 4.47 0.27
CA LEU A 311 9.84 3.43 -0.08
C LEU A 311 9.62 2.97 -1.53
N THR A 312 10.68 2.70 -2.26
CA THR A 312 10.55 2.03 -3.56
C THR A 312 10.82 0.52 -3.44
N TYR A 313 10.17 -0.28 -4.28
CA TYR A 313 10.53 -1.70 -4.41
C TYR A 313 12.00 -1.86 -4.82
N GLN A 314 12.51 -0.99 -5.68
CA GLN A 314 13.92 -0.95 -6.10
C GLN A 314 14.87 -0.80 -4.90
N GLU A 315 14.62 0.15 -3.99
CA GLU A 315 15.41 0.32 -2.77
C GLU A 315 15.32 -0.90 -1.84
N LEU A 316 14.11 -1.46 -1.71
CA LEU A 316 13.88 -2.65 -0.88
C LEU A 316 14.69 -3.85 -1.38
N ILE A 317 14.68 -4.10 -2.69
CA ILE A 317 15.38 -5.25 -3.29
C ILE A 317 16.89 -5.01 -3.34
N HIS A 318 17.33 -3.77 -3.59
CA HIS A 318 18.75 -3.43 -3.49
C HIS A 318 19.31 -3.72 -2.08
N ALA A 319 18.53 -3.44 -1.03
CA ALA A 319 18.89 -3.77 0.35
C ALA A 319 18.79 -5.28 0.67
N ASN A 320 18.06 -6.06 -0.13
CA ASN A 320 17.82 -7.49 0.07
C ASN A 320 18.03 -8.27 -1.25
N PRO A 321 19.27 -8.30 -1.79
CA PRO A 321 19.52 -8.69 -3.20
C PRO A 321 19.18 -10.14 -3.55
N ASN A 322 19.09 -11.02 -2.55
CA ASN A 322 18.81 -12.45 -2.71
C ASN A 322 17.35 -12.82 -2.33
N TRP A 323 16.51 -11.82 -2.06
CA TRP A 323 15.17 -12.06 -1.52
C TRP A 323 14.17 -12.54 -2.57
N LEU A 324 14.17 -11.92 -3.75
CA LEU A 324 13.21 -12.22 -4.81
C LEU A 324 13.60 -13.45 -5.62
N ASP A 325 12.56 -14.15 -6.08
CA ASP A 325 12.73 -15.23 -7.05
C ASP A 325 13.21 -14.66 -8.40
N PRO A 326 14.11 -15.36 -9.13
CA PRO A 326 14.73 -14.81 -10.34
C PRO A 326 13.73 -14.35 -11.41
N LYS A 327 12.62 -15.06 -11.59
CA LYS A 327 11.59 -14.66 -12.57
C LYS A 327 10.87 -13.39 -12.15
N VAL A 328 10.59 -13.20 -10.86
CA VAL A 328 9.97 -11.96 -10.34
C VAL A 328 10.92 -10.78 -10.58
N LYS A 329 12.21 -10.98 -10.29
CA LYS A 329 13.26 -9.98 -10.53
C LYS A 329 13.31 -9.55 -12.00
N ILE A 330 13.30 -10.51 -12.92
CA ILE A 330 13.29 -10.24 -14.37
C ILE A 330 12.00 -9.55 -14.80
N PHE A 331 10.83 -10.02 -14.34
CA PHE A 331 9.53 -9.47 -14.74
C PHE A 331 9.39 -7.98 -14.43
N TYR A 332 9.75 -7.58 -13.22
CA TYR A 332 9.67 -6.19 -12.77
C TYR A 332 10.96 -5.39 -13.01
N GLY A 333 12.06 -6.01 -13.45
CA GLY A 333 13.36 -5.34 -13.57
C GLY A 333 13.91 -4.83 -12.22
N LEU A 334 13.81 -5.64 -11.16
CA LEU A 334 14.26 -5.28 -9.79
C LEU A 334 15.65 -5.83 -9.45
#